data_AF-A0A419HTG5-F1
#
_entry.id   AF-A0A419HTG5-F1
#
_cell.length_a   1.000
_cell.length_b   1.000
_cell.length_c   1.000
_cell.angle_alpha   90.00
_cell.angle_beta   90.00
_cell.angle_gamma   90.00
#
_symmetry.space_group_name_H-M   'P 1'
#
loop_
_entity.id
_entity.type
_entity.pdbx_description
1 polymer ?
#
loop_
_entity_poly.entity_id
_entity_poly.type
_entity_poly.pdbx_seq_one_letter_code
_entity_poly.pdbx_strand_id
1 'polypeptide(L)'
;MPRGLTTDIAALQRRIAELTEENRRLRSATANRRKLTASEVKSIRVLHRTGRFTQRHIADIYAVNPATVSRIVRDLYWPQPRASAATGG
;
A
#
# COMPACT_ATOMS: atom_id res chain seq x y z
N MET A 1 30.97 -8.33 39.68
CA MET A 1 29.91 -7.76 38.80
C MET A 1 30.46 -7.72 37.36
N PRO A 2 29.84 -8.40 36.37
CA PRO A 2 30.44 -8.56 35.05
C PRO A 2 30.21 -7.32 34.19
N ARG A 3 31.25 -6.49 34.02
CA ARG A 3 31.20 -5.25 33.20
C ARG A 3 30.99 -5.49 31.70
N GLY A 4 31.27 -6.70 31.20
CA GLY A 4 31.12 -7.05 29.77
C GLY A 4 29.65 -7.03 29.31
N LEU A 5 28.77 -7.70 30.06
CA LEU A 5 27.33 -7.79 29.77
C LEU A 5 26.65 -6.42 29.66
N THR A 6 27.02 -5.47 30.52
CA THR A 6 26.45 -4.11 30.47
C THR A 6 26.90 -3.35 29.22
N THR A 7 28.14 -3.58 28.76
CA THR A 7 28.70 -2.96 27.56
C THR A 7 28.03 -3.51 26.30
N ASP A 8 27.77 -4.81 26.28
CA ASP A 8 27.07 -5.49 25.18
C ASP A 8 25.61 -5.04 25.09
N ILE A 9 24.92 -4.91 26.23
CA ILE A 9 23.55 -4.38 26.29
C ILE A 9 23.50 -2.94 25.73
N ALA A 10 24.45 -2.08 26.10
CA ALA A 10 24.51 -0.71 25.59
C ALA A 10 24.80 -0.64 24.08
N ALA A 11 25.61 -1.57 23.56
CA ALA A 11 25.85 -1.68 22.12
C ALA A 11 24.58 -2.13 21.36
N LEU A 12 23.87 -3.13 21.89
CA LEU A 12 22.63 -3.62 21.30
C LEU A 12 21.52 -2.56 21.30
N GLN A 13 21.37 -1.81 22.40
CA GLN A 13 20.40 -0.72 22.48
C GLN A 13 20.67 0.39 21.45
N ARG A 14 21.95 0.76 21.24
CA ARG A 14 22.35 1.70 20.18
C ARG A 14 21.97 1.18 18.79
N ARG A 15 22.24 -0.10 18.52
CA ARG A 15 21.90 -0.71 17.23
C ARG A 15 20.40 -0.75 16.97
N ILE A 16 19.59 -1.04 18.00
CA ILE A 16 18.12 -1.02 17.89
C ILE A 16 17.63 0.39 17.58
N ALA A 17 18.14 1.41 18.28
CA ALA A 17 17.75 2.80 18.05
C ALA A 17 18.06 3.24 16.61
N GLU A 18 19.25 2.91 16.12
CA GLU A 18 19.71 3.22 14.77
C GLU A 18 18.86 2.52 13.69
N LEU A 19 18.62 1.22 13.85
CA LEU A 19 17.76 0.46 12.94
C LEU A 19 16.30 0.94 12.96
N THR A 20 15.81 1.41 14.10
CA THR A 20 14.45 1.93 14.23
C THR A 20 14.31 3.26 13.49
N GLU A 21 15.28 4.16 13.63
CA GLU A 21 15.28 5.44 12.92
C GLU A 21 15.45 5.25 11.41
N GLU A 22 16.32 4.34 10.98
CA GLU A 22 16.49 4.03 9.56
C GLU A 22 15.20 3.45 8.95
N ASN A 23 14.53 2.52 9.65
CA ASN A 23 13.22 2.02 9.22
C ASN A 23 12.19 3.13 9.12
N ARG A 24 12.17 4.06 10.08
CA ARG A 24 11.27 5.22 10.06
C ARG A 24 11.54 6.10 8.84
N ARG A 25 12.81 6.37 8.54
CA ARG A 25 13.24 7.16 7.36
C ARG A 25 12.80 6.49 6.06
N LEU A 26 13.11 5.21 5.87
CA LEU A 26 12.74 4.45 4.67
C LEU A 26 11.21 4.40 4.46
N ARG A 27 10.44 4.23 5.55
CA ARG A 27 8.97 4.29 5.50
C ARG A 27 8.45 5.68 5.16
N SER A 28 9.12 6.75 5.60
CA SER A 28 8.75 8.12 5.26
C SER A 28 9.10 8.48 3.82
N ALA A 29 10.23 7.99 3.29
CA ALA A 29 10.65 8.21 1.90
C ALA A 29 9.72 7.50 0.91
N THR A 30 9.20 6.32 1.27
CA THR A 30 8.20 5.58 0.49
C THR A 30 6.77 6.11 0.66
N ALA A 31 6.55 7.12 1.52
CA ALA A 31 5.25 7.77 1.67
C ALA A 31 4.86 8.60 0.43
N ASN A 32 5.82 8.90 -0.46
CA ASN A 32 5.55 9.23 -1.86
C ASN A 32 5.05 7.98 -2.60
N ARG A 33 3.87 7.48 -2.19
CA ARG A 33 3.19 6.38 -2.88
C ARG A 33 3.01 6.78 -4.33
N ARG A 34 3.55 5.99 -5.25
CA ARG A 34 3.23 6.07 -6.69
C ARG A 34 1.73 6.25 -6.81
N LYS A 35 1.30 7.39 -7.36
CA LYS A 35 -0.12 7.61 -7.64
C LYS A 35 -0.54 6.54 -8.64
N LEU A 36 -1.58 5.78 -8.29
CA LEU A 36 -2.18 4.82 -9.22
C LEU A 36 -2.57 5.56 -10.51
N THR A 37 -2.15 5.02 -11.64
CA THR A 37 -2.52 5.47 -12.98
C THR A 37 -3.95 5.02 -13.32
N ALA A 38 -4.58 5.68 -14.28
CA ALA A 38 -5.91 5.29 -14.75
C ALA A 38 -5.98 3.83 -15.24
N SER A 39 -4.90 3.34 -15.88
CA SER A 39 -4.78 1.95 -16.33
C SER A 39 -4.70 0.94 -15.18
N GLU A 40 -3.98 1.27 -14.10
CA GLU A 40 -3.91 0.45 -12.89
C GLU A 40 -5.27 0.41 -12.17
N VAL A 41 -5.96 1.56 -12.08
CA VAL A 41 -7.33 1.64 -11.53
C VAL A 41 -8.31 0.77 -12.33
N LYS A 42 -8.22 0.78 -13.67
CA LYS A 42 -9.02 -0.11 -14.53
C LYS A 42 -8.70 -1.58 -14.26
N SER A 43 -7.43 -1.92 -14.12
CA SER A 43 -6.97 -3.28 -13.85
C SER A 43 -7.45 -3.79 -12.48
N ILE A 44 -7.40 -2.95 -11.44
CA ILE A 44 -7.94 -3.24 -10.11
C ILE A 44 -9.42 -3.61 -10.18
N ARG A 45 -10.22 -2.86 -10.96
CA ARG A 45 -11.66 -3.14 -11.13
C ARG A 45 -11.91 -4.43 -11.89
N VAL A 46 -11.13 -4.72 -12.93
CA VAL A 46 -11.21 -5.97 -13.69
C VAL A 46 -10.88 -7.15 -12.77
N LEU A 47 -9.76 -7.09 -12.03
CA LEU A 47 -9.35 -8.13 -11.08
C LEU A 47 -10.42 -8.38 -10.01
N HIS A 48 -11.00 -7.33 -9.43
CA HIS A 48 -12.11 -7.47 -8.48
C HIS A 48 -13.34 -8.12 -9.13
N ARG A 49 -13.67 -7.75 -10.37
CA ARG A 49 -14.81 -8.29 -11.11
C ARG A 49 -14.64 -9.77 -11.46
N THR A 50 -13.41 -10.27 -11.59
CA THR A 50 -13.18 -11.72 -11.79
C THR A 50 -13.64 -12.57 -10.61
N GLY A 51 -13.79 -11.98 -9.42
CA GLY A 51 -14.16 -12.69 -8.18
C GLY A 51 -13.07 -13.60 -7.61
N ARG A 52 -11.93 -13.77 -8.31
CA ARG A 52 -10.83 -14.65 -7.91
C ARG A 52 -9.89 -14.03 -6.87
N PHE A 53 -9.91 -12.71 -6.73
CA PHE A 53 -9.04 -11.97 -5.81
C PHE A 53 -9.88 -11.14 -4.84
N THR A 54 -9.56 -11.24 -3.55
CA THR A 54 -10.15 -10.36 -2.54
C THR A 54 -9.57 -8.95 -2.66
N GLN A 55 -10.29 -7.95 -2.15
CA GLN A 55 -9.79 -6.56 -2.11
C GLN A 55 -8.45 -6.44 -1.37
N ARG A 56 -8.20 -7.32 -0.38
CA ARG A 56 -6.92 -7.41 0.33
C ARG A 56 -5.81 -7.94 -0.56
N HIS A 57 -6.05 -9.02 -1.30
CA HIS A 57 -5.07 -9.53 -2.28
C HIS A 57 -4.72 -8.48 -3.33
N ILE A 58 -5.71 -7.75 -3.84
CA ILE A 58 -5.48 -6.69 -4.82
C ILE A 58 -4.67 -5.54 -4.21
N ALA A 59 -4.93 -5.19 -2.96
CA ALA A 59 -4.15 -4.18 -2.24
C ALA A 59 -2.67 -4.56 -2.11
N ASP A 60 -2.40 -5.83 -1.82
CA ASP A 60 -1.02 -6.35 -1.71
C ASP A 60 -0.30 -6.32 -3.07
N ILE A 61 -0.97 -6.71 -4.16
CA ILE A 61 -0.41 -6.70 -5.53
C ILE A 61 0.03 -5.28 -5.95
N TYR A 62 -0.80 -4.28 -5.63
CA TYR A 62 -0.54 -2.88 -6.02
C TYR A 62 0.17 -2.07 -4.92
N ALA A 63 0.54 -2.70 -3.80
CA ALA A 63 1.12 -2.05 -2.63
C ALA A 63 0.33 -0.81 -2.15
N VAL A 64 -1.00 -0.89 -2.17
CA VAL A 64 -1.91 0.19 -1.75
C VAL A 64 -2.69 -0.18 -0.51
N ASN A 65 -3.31 0.80 0.14
CA ASN A 65 -4.19 0.53 1.28
C ASN A 65 -5.46 -0.21 0.78
N PRO A 66 -5.93 -1.29 1.44
CA PRO A 66 -7.21 -1.92 1.13
C PRO A 66 -8.40 -0.94 1.06
N ALA A 67 -8.39 0.12 1.87
CA ALA A 67 -9.39 1.19 1.80
C ALA A 67 -9.34 1.96 0.47
N THR A 68 -8.16 2.10 -0.15
CA THR A 68 -8.00 2.67 -1.49
C THR A 68 -8.63 1.77 -2.55
N VAL A 69 -8.42 0.45 -2.45
CA VAL A 69 -9.07 -0.52 -3.36
C VAL A 69 -10.60 -0.44 -3.22
N SER A 70 -11.12 -0.40 -2.01
CA SER A 70 -12.56 -0.25 -1.77
C SER A 70 -13.13 1.03 -2.41
N ARG A 71 -12.44 2.17 -2.26
CA ARG A 71 -12.84 3.44 -2.91
C ARG A 71 -12.77 3.38 -4.44
N ILE A 72 -11.79 2.66 -5.00
CA ILE A 72 -11.68 2.46 -6.46
C ILE A 72 -12.82 1.61 -6.98
N VAL A 73 -13.12 0.49 -6.32
CA VAL A 73 -14.22 -0.41 -6.71
C VAL A 73 -15.57 0.31 -6.64
N ARG A 74 -15.74 1.23 -5.70
CA ARG A 74 -16.96 2.05 -5.51
C ARG A 74 -16.99 3.35 -6.33
N ASP A 75 -16.07 3.57 -7.26
CA ASP A 75 -15.98 4.81 -8.06
C ASP A 75 -15.73 6.12 -7.28
N LEU A 76 -15.40 6.06 -5.98
CA LEU A 76 -15.26 7.26 -5.12
C LEU A 76 -13.92 8.00 -5.28
N TYR A 77 -12.90 7.34 -5.83
CA TYR A 77 -11.55 7.91 -5.97
C TYR A 77 -11.18 8.26 -7.42
N TRP A 78 -11.80 7.59 -8.39
CA TRP A 78 -11.59 7.78 -9.83
C TRP A 78 -12.91 7.53 -10.57
N PRO A 79 -13.83 8.51 -10.59
CA PRO A 79 -15.11 8.33 -11.25
C PRO A 79 -14.87 8.10 -12.74
N GLN A 80 -15.31 6.95 -13.25
CA GLN A 80 -15.35 6.73 -14.69
C GLN A 80 -16.52 7.54 -15.27
N PRO A 81 -16.36 8.20 -16.43
CA PRO A 81 -17.50 8.74 -17.14
C PRO A 81 -18.48 7.59 -17.37
N ARG A 82 -19.73 7.76 -16.92
CA ARG A 82 -20.78 6.77 -17.15
C ARG A 82 -20.85 6.57 -18.66
N ALA A 83 -20.63 5.34 -19.12
CA ALA A 83 -20.78 5.01 -20.53
C ALA A 83 -22.12 5.56 -21.00
N SER A 84 -22.08 6.43 -22.01
CA SER A 84 -23.25 7.03 -22.63
C SER A 84 -24.27 5.94 -22.96
N ALA A 85 -25.53 6.21 -22.64
CA ALA A 85 -26.68 5.48 -23.16
C ALA A 85 -26.56 5.38 -24.69
N ALA A 86 -26.08 4.25 -25.19
CA ALA A 86 -25.96 3.95 -26.61
C ALA A 86 -26.21 2.46 -26.81
N THR A 87 -27.47 2.07 -26.68
CA THR A 87 -28.06 0.95 -27.42
C THR A 87 -29.53 1.32 -27.63
N GLY A 88 -29.78 1.91 -28.79
CA GLY A 88 -31.08 2.32 -29.27
C GLY A 88 -30.90 2.54 -30.77
N GLY A 89 -30.69 1.44 -31.47
CA GLY A 89 -30.84 1.31 -32.92
C GLY A 89 -32.01 0.40 -33.20
#